data_AF-A0ABD3WN68-F1
#
_entry.id   AF-A0ABD3WN68-F1
#
_cell.length_a   1.000
_cell.length_b   1.000
_cell.length_c   1.000
_cell.angle_alpha   90.00
_cell.angle_beta   90.00
_cell.angle_gamma   90.00
#
_symmetry.space_group_name_H-M   'P 1'
#
loop_
_entity.id
_entity.type
_entity.pdbx_description
1 polymer ?
#
loop_
_entity_poly.entity_id
_entity_poly.type
_entity_poly.pdbx_seq_one_letter_code
_entity_poly.pdbx_strand_id
1 'polypeptide(L)'
;MKEAGEEVLGYRNNRKTEWISEETSTQIEERRQIKKRLLDSKSPRLKDKISKEYRGKDKEVKKSASRDRKEYTERLAKEADVAAGQKDMKTVYQNTKTKQKKTLKGDYSQHYDLPVRDEVGAYVTVEQDKLERWKKHFEYILNRPDEPVLADIPEAVDDLDVNCDDITVEEVKQAIHKHKLSIIPNKMCTK
;
A
#
# COMPACT_ATOMS: atom_id res chain seq x y z
N MET A 1 -28.32 28.34 -15.89
CA MET A 1 -26.91 28.00 -15.58
C MET A 1 -26.78 26.82 -14.61
N LYS A 2 -27.60 26.69 -13.55
CA LYS A 2 -27.51 25.53 -12.63
C LYS A 2 -28.03 24.21 -13.25
N GLU A 3 -29.10 24.27 -14.02
CA GLU A 3 -29.76 23.08 -14.60
C GLU A 3 -28.91 22.38 -15.68
N ALA A 4 -28.26 23.12 -16.57
CA ALA A 4 -27.40 22.54 -17.61
C ALA A 4 -26.15 21.82 -17.05
N GLY A 5 -25.67 22.22 -15.87
CA GLY A 5 -24.55 21.55 -15.21
C GLY A 5 -24.95 20.23 -14.53
N GLU A 6 -26.19 20.13 -14.04
CA GLU A 6 -26.72 18.91 -13.43
C GLU A 6 -26.93 17.79 -14.44
N GLU A 7 -27.42 18.12 -15.63
CA GLU A 7 -27.67 17.14 -16.70
C GLU A 7 -26.38 16.61 -17.33
N VAL A 8 -25.36 17.46 -17.50
CA VAL A 8 -24.11 17.09 -18.20
C VAL A 8 -23.09 16.42 -17.28
N LEU A 9 -22.98 16.84 -16.02
CA LEU A 9 -21.92 16.36 -15.11
C LEU A 9 -22.44 15.43 -14.00
N GLY A 10 -23.74 15.48 -13.67
CA GLY A 10 -24.32 14.77 -12.53
C GLY A 10 -23.78 15.24 -11.17
N TYR A 11 -24.45 14.87 -10.07
CA TYR A 11 -23.91 15.14 -8.74
C TYR A 11 -22.72 14.23 -8.44
N ARG A 12 -21.64 14.80 -7.90
CA ARG A 12 -20.55 14.02 -7.32
C ARG A 12 -21.14 13.13 -6.23
N ASN A 13 -21.16 11.83 -6.47
CA ASN A 13 -21.70 10.86 -5.52
C ASN A 13 -20.79 10.86 -4.28
N ASN A 14 -21.18 11.62 -3.26
CA ASN A 14 -20.56 11.60 -1.93
C ASN A 14 -21.03 10.32 -1.22
N ARG A 15 -20.64 9.16 -1.76
CA ARG A 15 -20.82 7.89 -1.05
C ARG A 15 -20.20 8.07 0.31
N LYS A 16 -21.01 7.91 1.37
CA LYS A 16 -20.49 7.85 2.73
C LYS A 16 -19.35 6.86 2.71
N THR A 17 -18.17 7.29 3.16
CA THR A 17 -17.01 6.42 3.28
C THR A 17 -17.41 5.22 4.12
N GLU A 18 -17.38 4.01 3.54
CA GLU A 18 -17.83 2.75 4.13
C GLU A 18 -17.25 2.42 5.52
N TRP A 19 -16.22 3.14 5.94
CA TRP A 19 -15.52 2.93 7.21
C TRP A 19 -15.92 3.92 8.29
N ILE A 20 -16.61 5.02 7.98
CA ILE A 20 -17.05 6.02 8.98
C ILE A 20 -18.43 5.62 9.50
N SER A 21 -18.54 5.46 10.81
CA SER A 21 -19.80 5.17 11.51
C SER A 21 -20.76 6.36 11.44
N GLU A 22 -22.05 6.09 11.63
CA GLU A 22 -23.06 7.14 11.73
C GLU A 22 -22.79 8.07 12.92
N GLU A 23 -22.36 7.52 14.05
CA GLU A 23 -21.97 8.29 15.24
C GLU A 23 -20.82 9.27 14.94
N THR A 24 -19.76 8.80 14.29
CA THR A 24 -18.64 9.67 13.89
C THR A 24 -19.10 10.72 12.87
N SER A 25 -20.04 10.37 12.00
CA SER A 25 -20.62 11.30 11.03
C SER A 25 -21.41 12.41 11.70
N THR A 26 -22.22 12.11 12.73
CA THR A 26 -22.94 13.14 13.49
C THR A 26 -21.99 14.06 14.24
N GLN A 27 -20.95 13.51 14.88
CA GLN A 27 -19.91 14.30 15.56
C GLN A 27 -19.15 15.23 14.60
N ILE A 28 -18.87 14.78 13.37
CA ILE A 28 -18.27 15.62 12.32
C ILE A 28 -19.17 16.82 12.00
N GLU A 29 -20.48 16.59 11.93
CA GLU A 29 -21.47 17.63 11.63
C GLU A 29 -21.61 18.63 12.78
N GLU A 30 -21.65 18.17 14.03
CA GLU A 30 -21.60 19.04 15.21
C GLU A 30 -20.35 19.94 15.21
N ARG A 31 -19.18 19.35 14.94
CA ARG A 31 -17.92 20.09 14.82
C ARG A 31 -17.99 21.14 13.71
N ARG A 32 -18.63 20.82 12.57
CA ARG A 32 -18.85 21.79 11.47
C ARG A 32 -19.74 22.95 11.89
N GLN A 33 -20.82 22.68 12.63
CA GLN A 33 -21.71 23.72 13.15
C GLN A 33 -20.97 24.65 14.12
N ILE A 34 -20.13 24.11 15.00
CA ILE A 34 -19.30 24.93 15.91
C ILE A 34 -18.28 25.76 15.11
N LYS A 35 -17.67 25.18 14.07
CA LYS A 35 -16.76 25.92 13.18
C LYS A 35 -17.49 27.08 12.48
N LYS A 36 -18.72 26.87 12.04
CA LYS A 36 -19.56 27.91 11.43
C LYS A 36 -19.82 29.05 12.42
N ARG A 37 -20.26 28.72 13.64
CA ARG A 37 -20.45 29.70 14.74
C ARG A 37 -19.17 30.49 15.04
N LEU A 38 -18.01 29.84 14.98
CA LEU A 38 -16.72 30.50 15.19
C LEU A 38 -16.42 31.55 14.10
N LEU A 39 -16.67 31.20 12.84
CA LEU A 39 -16.45 32.08 11.69
C LEU A 39 -17.42 33.27 11.69
N ASP A 40 -18.68 33.03 12.05
CA ASP A 40 -19.73 34.05 12.06
C ASP A 40 -19.56 35.06 13.22
N SER A 41 -18.94 34.65 14.32
CA SER A 41 -18.78 35.51 15.50
C SER A 41 -17.79 36.66 15.25
N LYS A 42 -18.13 37.89 15.69
CA LYS A 42 -17.27 39.08 15.57
C LYS A 42 -16.52 39.45 16.85
N SER A 43 -17.06 39.09 18.02
CA SER A 43 -16.49 39.43 19.33
C SER A 43 -15.31 38.50 19.71
N PRO A 44 -14.13 39.05 20.09
CA PRO A 44 -12.96 38.25 20.48
C PRO A 44 -13.21 37.32 21.68
N ARG A 45 -13.98 37.76 22.67
CA ARG A 45 -14.28 36.96 23.89
C ARG A 45 -15.13 35.73 23.57
N LEU A 46 -16.11 35.88 22.65
CA LEU A 46 -16.94 34.77 22.18
C LEU A 46 -16.14 33.80 21.31
N LYS A 47 -15.25 34.31 20.45
CA LYS A 47 -14.36 33.47 19.64
C LYS A 47 -13.51 32.54 20.49
N ASP A 48 -12.94 33.01 21.61
CA ASP A 48 -12.10 32.15 22.45
C ASP A 48 -12.91 31.01 23.09
N LYS A 49 -14.13 31.30 23.58
CA LYS A 49 -15.03 30.28 24.12
C LYS A 49 -15.40 29.22 23.07
N ILE A 50 -15.85 29.66 21.89
CA ILE A 50 -16.23 28.75 20.79
C ILE A 50 -15.00 27.97 20.29
N SER A 51 -13.80 28.57 20.31
CA SER A 51 -12.56 27.89 19.93
C SER A 51 -12.18 26.78 20.92
N LYS A 52 -12.47 26.95 22.21
CA LYS A 52 -12.30 25.89 23.22
C LYS A 52 -13.30 24.75 22.99
N GLU A 53 -14.56 25.08 22.72
CA GLU A 53 -15.62 24.11 22.37
C GLU A 53 -15.24 23.31 21.10
N TYR A 54 -14.79 24.00 20.04
CA TYR A 54 -14.32 23.39 18.80
C TYR A 54 -13.14 22.44 19.05
N ARG A 55 -12.16 22.84 19.86
CA ARG A 55 -11.00 22.00 20.20
C ARG A 55 -11.41 20.73 20.95
N GLY A 56 -12.40 20.81 21.84
CA GLY A 56 -12.97 19.64 22.52
C GLY A 56 -13.61 18.69 21.52
N LYS A 57 -14.51 19.19 20.69
CA LYS A 57 -15.20 18.39 19.66
C LYS A 57 -14.27 17.85 18.57
N ASP A 58 -13.24 18.59 18.19
CA ASP A 58 -12.24 18.10 17.23
C ASP A 58 -11.42 16.92 17.77
N LYS A 59 -11.08 16.93 19.07
CA LYS A 59 -10.45 15.78 19.73
C LYS A 59 -11.36 14.56 19.75
N GLU A 60 -12.64 14.75 20.06
CA GLU A 60 -13.64 13.69 20.05
C GLU A 60 -13.79 13.06 18.66
N VAL A 61 -13.98 13.89 17.63
CA VAL A 61 -14.06 13.46 16.22
C VAL A 61 -12.80 12.72 15.78
N LYS A 62 -11.60 13.19 16.16
CA LYS A 62 -10.35 12.48 15.82
C LYS A 62 -10.27 11.12 16.49
N LYS A 63 -10.71 11.01 17.74
CA LYS A 63 -10.73 9.75 18.49
C LYS A 63 -11.72 8.75 17.88
N SER A 64 -12.95 9.18 17.58
CA SER A 64 -13.97 8.32 16.95
C SER A 64 -13.58 7.90 15.54
N ALA A 65 -13.09 8.83 14.71
CA ALA A 65 -12.58 8.51 13.38
C ALA A 65 -11.37 7.55 13.42
N SER A 66 -10.50 7.65 14.44
CA SER A 66 -9.41 6.70 14.61
C SER A 66 -9.91 5.32 15.02
N ARG A 67 -10.93 5.24 15.88
CA ARG A 67 -11.57 3.99 16.31
C ARG A 67 -12.22 3.30 15.10
N ASP A 68 -13.06 4.02 14.36
CA ASP A 68 -13.74 3.53 13.15
C ASP A 68 -12.75 3.01 12.10
N ARG A 69 -11.63 3.74 11.88
CA ARG A 69 -10.58 3.28 10.95
C ARG A 69 -9.94 1.97 11.41
N LYS A 70 -9.68 1.83 12.71
CA LYS A 70 -9.11 0.61 13.29
C LYS A 70 -10.07 -0.57 13.12
N GLU A 71 -11.33 -0.40 13.51
CA GLU A 71 -12.37 -1.42 13.37
C GLU A 71 -12.56 -1.86 11.92
N TYR A 72 -12.60 -0.92 10.98
CA TYR A 72 -12.68 -1.22 9.56
C TYR A 72 -11.48 -2.03 9.05
N THR A 73 -10.27 -1.67 9.49
CA THR A 73 -9.04 -2.37 9.10
C THR A 73 -8.99 -3.78 9.68
N GLU A 74 -9.42 -3.96 10.93
CA GLU A 74 -9.54 -5.26 11.59
C GLU A 74 -10.59 -6.14 10.90
N ARG A 75 -11.72 -5.57 10.49
CA ARG A 75 -12.75 -6.30 9.72
C ARG A 75 -12.20 -6.82 8.39
N LEU A 76 -11.51 -5.97 7.62
CA LEU A 76 -10.87 -6.38 6.37
C LEU A 76 -9.81 -7.46 6.57
N ALA A 77 -9.05 -7.41 7.67
CA ALA A 77 -8.07 -8.43 8.01
C ALA A 77 -8.75 -9.78 8.30
N LYS A 78 -9.77 -9.80 9.16
CA LYS A 78 -10.54 -11.01 9.46
C LYS A 78 -11.17 -11.63 8.21
N GLU A 79 -11.71 -10.81 7.33
CA GLU A 79 -12.30 -11.27 6.07
C GLU A 79 -11.24 -11.88 5.13
N ALA A 80 -10.04 -11.30 5.09
CA ALA A 80 -8.91 -11.87 4.36
C ALA A 80 -8.45 -13.22 4.96
N ASP A 81 -8.40 -13.36 6.29
CA ASP A 81 -8.01 -14.61 6.96
C ASP A 81 -9.01 -15.74 6.66
N VAL A 82 -10.32 -15.44 6.69
CA VAL A 82 -11.38 -16.40 6.32
C VAL A 82 -11.26 -16.81 4.85
N ALA A 83 -11.04 -15.84 3.95
CA ALA A 83 -10.87 -16.12 2.52
C ALA A 83 -9.62 -16.97 2.24
N ALA A 84 -8.52 -16.74 2.96
CA ALA A 84 -7.31 -17.55 2.86
C ALA A 84 -7.57 -19.00 3.29
N GLY A 85 -8.33 -19.21 4.37
CA GLY A 85 -8.77 -20.55 4.80
C GLY A 85 -9.65 -21.26 3.74
N GLN A 86 -10.44 -20.50 2.99
CA GLN A 86 -11.27 -21.00 1.88
C GLN A 86 -10.50 -21.13 0.54
N LYS A 87 -9.21 -20.77 0.51
CA LYS A 87 -8.36 -20.69 -0.69
C LYS A 87 -8.86 -19.69 -1.76
N ASP A 88 -9.67 -18.70 -1.38
CA ASP A 88 -10.09 -17.61 -2.27
C ASP A 88 -9.04 -16.49 -2.28
N MET A 89 -7.98 -16.71 -3.06
CA MET A 89 -6.89 -15.75 -3.21
C MET A 89 -7.31 -14.43 -3.84
N LYS A 90 -8.41 -14.41 -4.62
CA LYS A 90 -8.92 -13.19 -5.24
C LYS A 90 -9.41 -12.23 -4.15
N THR A 91 -10.20 -12.71 -3.20
CA THR A 91 -10.73 -11.90 -2.10
C THR A 91 -9.62 -11.45 -1.14
N VAL A 92 -8.65 -12.32 -0.85
CA VAL A 92 -7.44 -11.95 -0.08
C VAL A 92 -6.69 -10.79 -0.76
N TYR A 93 -6.46 -10.88 -2.07
CA TYR A 93 -5.81 -9.82 -2.84
C TYR A 93 -6.63 -8.51 -2.85
N GLN A 94 -7.95 -8.59 -3.04
CA GLN A 94 -8.81 -7.40 -3.03
C GLN A 94 -8.82 -6.71 -1.67
N ASN A 95 -8.89 -7.46 -0.56
CA ASN A 95 -8.88 -6.91 0.79
C ASN A 95 -7.52 -6.29 1.16
N THR A 96 -6.42 -6.96 0.83
CA THR A 96 -5.06 -6.43 1.04
C THR A 96 -4.79 -5.19 0.19
N LYS A 97 -5.20 -5.19 -1.08
CA LYS A 97 -5.13 -4.02 -1.97
C LYS A 97 -5.99 -2.87 -1.47
N THR A 98 -7.19 -3.14 -0.96
CA THR A 98 -8.08 -2.13 -0.39
C THR A 98 -7.49 -1.51 0.87
N LYS A 99 -6.89 -2.32 1.74
CA LYS A 99 -6.12 -1.87 2.91
C LYS A 99 -4.97 -0.96 2.48
N GLN A 100 -4.13 -1.41 1.54
CA GLN A 100 -3.00 -0.63 1.02
C GLN A 100 -3.44 0.69 0.39
N LYS A 101 -4.42 0.67 -0.53
CA LYS A 101 -4.91 1.89 -1.21
C LYS A 101 -5.48 2.91 -0.22
N LYS A 102 -6.07 2.48 0.88
CA LYS A 102 -6.64 3.36 1.91
C LYS A 102 -5.59 3.86 2.92
N THR A 103 -4.56 3.08 3.24
CA THR A 103 -3.42 3.56 4.05
C THR A 103 -2.52 4.51 3.27
N LEU A 104 -2.28 4.24 1.98
CA LEU A 104 -1.40 5.04 1.12
C LEU A 104 -1.97 6.40 0.71
N LYS A 105 -3.30 6.57 0.73
CA LYS A 105 -3.95 7.88 0.50
C LYS A 105 -3.64 8.93 1.60
N GLY A 106 -3.00 8.54 2.71
CA GLY A 106 -2.68 9.42 3.82
C GLY A 106 -1.22 9.86 3.96
N ASP A 107 -0.24 9.14 3.40
CA ASP A 107 1.19 9.43 3.62
C ASP A 107 2.11 9.16 2.42
N TYR A 108 1.66 8.41 1.42
CA TYR A 108 2.47 8.05 0.25
C TYR A 108 1.63 8.19 -1.01
N SER A 109 1.12 9.40 -1.22
CA SER A 109 0.48 9.76 -2.48
C SER A 109 1.56 9.94 -3.54
N GLN A 110 1.80 8.88 -4.33
CA GLN A 110 2.30 8.98 -5.70
C GLN A 110 3.59 9.81 -5.87
N HIS A 111 4.70 9.36 -5.29
CA HIS A 111 6.01 9.79 -5.78
C HIS A 111 6.41 8.93 -6.98
N TYR A 112 5.78 9.16 -8.14
CA TYR A 112 6.31 8.66 -9.42
C TYR A 112 7.62 9.34 -9.81
N ASP A 113 7.96 10.43 -9.11
CA ASP A 113 9.17 11.19 -9.33
C ASP A 113 10.20 10.82 -8.26
N LEU A 114 10.75 9.60 -8.37
CA LEU A 114 11.85 9.16 -7.52
C LEU A 114 13.07 10.08 -7.78
N PRO A 115 13.75 10.56 -6.74
CA PRO A 115 14.92 11.41 -6.92
C PRO A 115 16.09 10.53 -7.38
N VAL A 116 16.60 10.77 -8.59
CA VAL A 116 17.74 10.06 -9.17
C VAL A 116 19.02 10.65 -8.56
N ARG A 117 19.97 9.81 -8.15
CA ARG A 117 21.26 10.27 -7.61
C ARG A 117 22.31 10.40 -8.72
N ASP A 118 23.03 11.50 -8.70
CA ASP A 118 24.23 11.70 -9.50
C ASP A 118 25.42 10.89 -8.95
N GLU A 119 26.53 10.85 -9.68
CA GLU A 119 27.77 10.15 -9.32
C GLU A 119 28.36 10.64 -7.99
N VAL A 120 28.14 11.92 -7.64
CA VAL A 120 28.56 12.53 -6.37
C VAL A 120 27.53 12.31 -5.24
N GLY A 121 26.42 11.62 -5.52
CA GLY A 121 25.35 11.33 -4.57
C GLY A 121 24.33 12.45 -4.37
N ALA A 122 24.43 13.55 -5.13
CA ALA A 122 23.45 14.62 -5.14
C ALA A 122 22.15 14.20 -5.87
N TYR A 123 21.01 14.75 -5.45
CA TYR A 123 19.72 14.44 -6.08
C TYR A 123 19.48 15.31 -7.31
N VAL A 124 19.20 14.66 -8.43
CA VAL A 124 18.84 15.28 -9.70
C VAL A 124 17.33 15.50 -9.74
N THR A 125 16.92 16.76 -9.82
CA THR A 125 15.50 17.18 -9.82
C THR A 125 14.97 17.46 -11.23
N VAL A 126 15.83 17.82 -12.18
CA VAL A 126 15.46 18.18 -13.57
C VAL A 126 15.33 16.92 -14.43
N GLU A 127 14.25 16.81 -15.21
CA GLU A 127 13.96 15.63 -16.04
C GLU A 127 15.02 15.33 -17.11
N GLN A 128 15.55 16.38 -17.75
CA GLN A 128 16.63 16.25 -18.74
C GLN A 128 17.89 15.65 -18.11
N ASP A 129 18.30 16.17 -16.95
CA ASP A 129 19.47 15.67 -16.22
C ASP A 129 19.25 14.22 -15.73
N LYS A 130 18.01 13.85 -15.37
CA LYS A 130 17.67 12.46 -15.07
C LYS A 130 17.90 11.58 -16.29
N LEU A 131 17.41 11.97 -17.47
CA LEU A 131 17.58 11.23 -18.71
C LEU A 131 19.06 11.07 -19.09
N GLU A 132 19.85 12.14 -18.96
CA GLU A 132 21.30 12.09 -19.21
C GLU A 132 22.01 11.17 -18.22
N ARG A 133 21.64 11.22 -16.94
CA ARG A 133 22.16 10.32 -15.91
C ARG A 133 21.83 8.85 -16.20
N TRP A 134 20.60 8.56 -16.60
CA TRP A 134 20.18 7.23 -17.04
C TRP A 134 20.97 6.77 -18.26
N LYS A 135 21.13 7.63 -19.28
CA LYS A 135 21.90 7.32 -20.49
C LYS A 135 23.33 6.94 -20.14
N LYS A 136 24.03 7.75 -19.33
CA LYS A 136 25.40 7.44 -18.86
C LYS A 136 25.47 6.13 -18.07
N HIS A 137 24.52 5.90 -17.18
CA HIS A 137 24.49 4.68 -16.38
C HIS A 137 24.31 3.42 -17.23
N PHE A 138 23.37 3.46 -18.18
CA PHE A 138 23.13 2.34 -19.10
C PHE A 138 24.28 2.14 -20.07
N GLU A 139 24.89 3.22 -20.57
CA GLU A 139 26.07 3.14 -21.44
C GLU A 139 27.26 2.48 -20.73
N TYR A 140 27.49 2.80 -19.46
CA TYR A 140 28.51 2.15 -18.65
C TYR A 140 28.22 0.66 -18.39
N ILE A 141 26.97 0.31 -18.01
CA ILE A 141 26.60 -1.07 -17.70
C ILE A 141 26.63 -1.95 -18.95
N LEU A 142 26.11 -1.45 -20.08
CA LEU A 142 25.96 -2.24 -21.31
C LEU A 142 27.26 -2.35 -22.10
N ASN A 143 28.17 -1.38 -21.97
CA ASN A 143 29.46 -1.37 -22.66
C ASN A 143 30.64 -1.52 -21.69
N ARG A 144 30.46 -2.25 -20.58
CA ARG A 144 31.55 -2.51 -19.65
C ARG A 144 32.66 -3.26 -20.41
N PRO A 145 33.89 -2.73 -20.46
CA PRO A 145 35.00 -3.45 -21.06
C PRO A 145 35.25 -4.73 -20.27
N ASP A 146 35.67 -5.80 -20.97
CA ASP A 146 36.10 -7.03 -20.31
C ASP A 146 37.16 -6.68 -19.27
N GLU A 147 36.96 -7.14 -18.02
CA GLU A 147 37.93 -6.88 -16.97
C GLU A 147 39.28 -7.49 -17.39
N PRO A 148 40.39 -6.72 -17.33
CA PRO A 148 41.70 -7.21 -17.77
C PRO A 148 42.23 -8.33 -16.86
N VAL A 149 41.63 -8.48 -15.68
CA VAL A 149 41.96 -9.52 -14.70
C VAL A 149 40.85 -10.54 -14.76
N LEU A 150 41.15 -11.72 -15.32
CA LEU A 150 40.29 -12.88 -15.13
C LEU A 150 40.20 -13.13 -13.61
N ALA A 151 38.98 -13.29 -13.11
CA ALA A 151 38.79 -13.69 -11.73
C ALA A 151 39.54 -15.01 -11.50
N ASP A 152 40.47 -15.02 -10.55
CA ASP A 152 41.14 -16.23 -10.08
C ASP A 152 40.14 -17.00 -9.23
N ILE A 153 39.28 -17.76 -9.91
CA ILE A 153 38.28 -18.62 -9.28
C ILE A 153 39.05 -19.85 -8.78
N PRO A 154 39.26 -20.01 -7.46
CA PRO A 154 39.92 -21.21 -6.95
C PRO A 154 39.07 -22.41 -7.33
N GLU A 155 39.74 -23.48 -7.77
CA GLU A 155 39.11 -24.75 -8.07
C GLU A 155 38.32 -25.21 -6.83
N ALA A 156 37.09 -25.68 -7.05
CA ALA A 156 36.26 -26.13 -5.94
C ALA A 156 37.00 -27.23 -5.18
N VAL A 157 37.08 -27.09 -3.84
CA VAL A 157 37.79 -28.06 -2.98
C VAL A 157 37.13 -29.44 -3.07
N ASP A 158 35.82 -29.46 -3.25
CA ASP A 158 35.01 -30.66 -3.39
C ASP A 158 34.12 -30.53 -4.62
N ASP A 159 34.14 -31.56 -5.47
CA ASP A 159 33.15 -31.72 -6.53
C ASP A 159 31.80 -32.05 -5.89
N LEU A 160 30.77 -31.28 -6.22
CA LEU A 160 29.41 -31.60 -5.82
C LEU A 160 28.94 -32.79 -6.67
N ASP A 161 28.58 -33.89 -6.01
CA ASP A 161 27.93 -35.06 -6.63
C ASP A 161 26.49 -34.69 -7.02
N VAL A 162 26.37 -33.95 -8.12
CA VAL A 162 25.10 -33.56 -8.73
C VAL A 162 24.88 -34.46 -9.93
N ASN A 163 23.72 -35.12 -9.96
CA ASN A 163 23.31 -35.88 -11.12
C ASN A 163 23.11 -34.93 -12.32
N CYS A 164 24.02 -34.98 -13.29
CA CYS A 164 23.97 -34.21 -14.54
C CYS A 164 23.38 -35.03 -15.70
N ASP A 165 22.85 -36.23 -15.44
CA ASP A 165 22.17 -37.04 -16.45
C ASP A 165 20.86 -36.37 -16.91
N ASP A 166 20.40 -36.78 -18.09
CA ASP A 166 19.14 -36.28 -18.65
C ASP A 166 17.96 -36.58 -17.71
N ILE A 167 17.20 -35.53 -17.39
CA ILE A 167 16.05 -35.61 -16.50
C ILE A 167 15.02 -36.59 -17.08
N THR A 168 14.73 -37.66 -16.33
CA THR A 168 13.78 -38.68 -16.77
C THR A 168 12.34 -38.29 -16.45
N VAL A 169 11.38 -38.75 -17.28
CA VAL A 169 9.95 -38.46 -17.09
C VAL A 169 9.42 -39.03 -15.76
N GLU A 170 9.99 -40.13 -15.29
CA GLU A 170 9.61 -40.77 -14.03
C GLU A 170 10.05 -39.95 -12.82
N GLU A 171 11.25 -39.39 -12.86
CA GLU A 171 11.77 -38.49 -11.83
C GLU A 171 10.92 -37.23 -11.72
N VAL A 172 10.54 -36.64 -12.85
CA VAL A 172 9.60 -35.49 -12.88
C VAL A 172 8.27 -35.85 -12.24
N LYS A 173 7.69 -37.02 -12.57
CA LYS A 173 6.43 -37.48 -11.96
C LYS A 173 6.57 -37.67 -10.45
N GLN A 174 7.66 -38.24 -9.98
CA GLN A 174 7.91 -38.45 -8.55
C GLN A 174 8.15 -37.13 -7.81
N ALA A 175 8.90 -36.19 -8.39
CA ALA A 175 9.11 -34.86 -7.83
C ALA A 175 7.77 -34.09 -7.69
N ILE A 176 6.93 -34.14 -8.73
CA ILE A 176 5.57 -33.56 -8.68
C ILE A 176 4.73 -34.24 -7.59
N HIS A 177 4.81 -35.56 -7.45
CA HIS A 177 4.08 -36.30 -6.43
C HIS A 177 4.52 -35.92 -5.01
N LYS A 178 5.83 -35.89 -4.73
CA LYS A 178 6.40 -35.43 -3.46
C LYS A 178 5.98 -34.00 -3.14
N HIS A 179 6.01 -33.10 -4.12
CA HIS A 179 5.58 -31.72 -3.95
C HIS A 179 4.09 -31.64 -3.58
N LYS A 180 3.21 -32.40 -4.25
CA LYS A 180 1.79 -32.47 -3.91
C LYS A 180 1.54 -33.03 -2.51
N LEU A 181 2.29 -34.02 -2.06
CA LEU A 181 2.19 -34.56 -0.69
C LEU A 181 2.60 -33.52 0.35
N SER A 182 3.67 -32.75 0.10
CA SER A 182 4.12 -31.70 1.03
C SER A 182 3.14 -30.53 1.19
N ILE A 183 2.24 -30.34 0.22
CA ILE A 183 1.20 -29.31 0.25
C ILE A 183 -0.05 -29.76 1.01
N ILE A 184 -0.25 -31.07 1.21
CA ILE A 184 -1.38 -31.59 1.99
C ILE A 184 -0.96 -31.57 3.46
N PRO A 185 -1.55 -30.69 4.32
CA PRO A 185 -1.23 -30.72 5.74
C PRO A 185 -1.61 -32.09 6.31
N ASN A 186 -0.64 -32.77 6.91
CA ASN A 186 -0.85 -33.99 7.69
C ASN A 186 -1.98 -33.76 8.70
N LYS A 187 -3.20 -34.16 8.36
CA LYS A 187 -4.28 -34.33 9.32
C LYS A 187 -3.90 -35.54 10.17
N MET A 188 -3.20 -35.27 11.26
CA MET A 188 -3.00 -36.19 12.38
C MET A 188 -4.37 -36.70 12.83
N CYS A 189 -4.73 -37.90 12.39
CA CYS A 189 -5.88 -38.65 12.88
C CYS A 189 -5.39 -39.46 14.08
N THR A 190 -5.45 -38.87 15.28
CA THR A 190 -5.25 -39.60 16.54
C THR A 190 -6.53 -40.35 16.87
N LYS A 191 -6.43 -41.68 16.97
CA LYS A 191 -7.45 -42.55 17.58
C LYS A 191 -7.49 -42.35 19.09
#